data_AF-A0A0D0DHF2-F1
#
_entry.id   AF-A0A0D0DHF2-F1
#
_cell.length_a   1.000
_cell.length_b   1.000
_cell.length_c   1.000
_cell.angle_alpha   90.00
_cell.angle_beta   90.00
_cell.angle_gamma   90.00
#
_symmetry.space_group_name_H-M   'P 1'
#
loop_
_entity.id
_entity.type
_entity.pdbx_description
1 polymer ?
#
loop_
_entity_poly.entity_id
_entity_poly.type
_entity_poly.pdbx_seq_one_letter_code
_entity_poly.pdbx_strand_id
1 'polypeptide(L)'
;MDKPSVFFRTPQEHLNNMWKKGNGLPQSPLPGHVRVHLYVGWSEGCDETEFIMSHAAIKGDFPLEPSGHLSLSHVKSKWGLENCAAIDPTRCMKFDSSNPDYLSPLAIRVLTDKSGVLKLFEPKPSDETIAMREIRMHLIQKYDDAMFRFKEATIGRLSDVLGVAATAVLLMFILLLVSAALGYHFLHTQRWLVHAIVAGSW
;
A
#
# COMPACT_ATOMS: atom_id res chain seq x y z
N MET A 1 -6.59 -3.14 28.74
CA MET A 1 -6.12 -2.94 27.35
C MET A 1 -4.78 -3.60 27.22
N ASP A 2 -4.58 -4.42 26.19
CA ASP A 2 -3.27 -4.96 25.85
C ASP A 2 -2.32 -3.81 25.56
N LYS A 3 -1.12 -3.87 26.12
CA LYS A 3 -0.10 -2.84 25.90
C LYS A 3 0.19 -2.71 24.40
N PRO A 4 0.42 -1.50 23.88
CA PRO A 4 0.88 -1.31 22.52
C PRO A 4 2.14 -2.15 22.30
N SER A 5 2.12 -2.92 21.22
CA SER A 5 3.13 -3.94 20.92
C SER A 5 3.73 -3.68 19.55
N VAL A 6 4.99 -4.09 19.38
CA VAL A 6 5.77 -3.91 18.16
C VAL A 6 5.16 -4.67 16.99
N PHE A 7 4.16 -5.54 17.24
CA PHE A 7 3.46 -6.32 16.23
C PHE A 7 2.22 -5.60 15.67
N PHE A 8 1.68 -4.60 16.37
CA PHE A 8 0.53 -3.83 15.87
C PHE A 8 0.99 -2.70 14.96
N ARG A 9 0.26 -2.50 13.87
CA ARG A 9 0.51 -1.37 12.96
C ARG A 9 0.31 -0.05 13.69
N THR A 10 1.24 0.86 13.50
CA THR A 10 1.16 2.22 13.99
C THR A 10 0.16 3.04 13.16
N PRO A 11 -0.39 4.14 13.71
CA PRO A 11 -1.19 5.09 12.93
C PRO A 11 -0.46 5.58 11.68
N GLN A 12 0.85 5.83 11.78
CA GLN A 12 1.71 6.26 10.68
C GLN A 12 1.77 5.20 9.56
N GLU A 13 1.86 3.90 9.90
CA GLU A 13 1.77 2.83 8.90
C GLU A 13 0.41 2.77 8.23
N HIS A 14 -0.67 2.93 8.98
CA HIS A 14 -2.01 2.96 8.42
C HIS A 14 -2.18 4.11 7.43
N LEU A 15 -1.66 5.30 7.78
CA LEU A 15 -1.65 6.46 6.89
C LEU A 15 -0.82 6.20 5.61
N ASN A 16 0.40 5.68 5.75
CA ASN A 16 1.26 5.34 4.61
C ASN A 16 0.60 4.29 3.70
N ASN A 17 0.00 3.25 4.28
CA ASN A 17 -0.73 2.23 3.52
C ASN A 17 -1.92 2.81 2.75
N MET A 18 -2.63 3.77 3.35
CA MET A 18 -3.76 4.45 2.72
C MET A 18 -3.32 5.29 1.52
N TRP A 19 -2.22 6.03 1.65
CA TRP A 19 -1.64 6.77 0.53
C TRP A 19 -1.15 5.86 -0.59
N LYS A 20 -0.54 4.72 -0.27
CA LYS A 20 -0.08 3.73 -1.27
C LYS A 20 -1.23 3.03 -2.01
N LYS A 21 -2.33 2.71 -1.33
CA LYS A 21 -3.44 1.90 -1.88
C LYS A 21 -4.63 2.72 -2.38
N GLY A 22 -4.71 4.00 -2.01
CA GLY A 22 -5.87 4.86 -2.26
C GLY A 22 -6.98 4.68 -1.23
N ASN A 23 -7.87 5.68 -1.19
CA ASN A 23 -9.02 5.74 -0.27
C ASN A 23 -10.18 4.89 -0.81
N GLY A 24 -10.05 3.57 -0.84
CA GLY A 24 -11.07 2.64 -1.36
C GLY A 24 -12.36 2.54 -0.53
N LEU A 25 -12.73 3.59 0.20
CA LEU A 25 -13.98 3.62 0.96
C LEU A 25 -15.15 3.98 0.05
N PRO A 26 -16.35 3.41 0.30
CA PRO A 26 -17.55 3.79 -0.43
C PRO A 26 -17.87 5.28 -0.20
N GLN A 27 -18.68 5.88 -1.09
CA GLN A 27 -19.06 7.30 -0.94
C GLN A 27 -19.74 7.57 0.41
N SER A 28 -20.60 6.64 0.87
CA SER A 28 -21.29 6.70 2.15
C SER A 28 -21.01 5.47 2.99
N PRO A 29 -20.97 5.59 4.33
CA PRO A 29 -20.85 4.43 5.21
C PRO A 29 -22.06 3.49 5.07
N LEU A 30 -21.85 2.21 5.34
CA LEU A 30 -22.94 1.23 5.39
C LEU A 30 -23.96 1.60 6.48
N PRO A 31 -25.23 1.19 6.36
CA PRO A 31 -26.20 1.34 7.44
C PRO A 31 -25.67 0.76 8.76
N GLY A 32 -25.93 1.47 9.86
CA GLY A 32 -25.41 1.10 11.18
C GLY A 32 -23.90 1.30 11.35
N HIS A 33 -23.23 2.00 10.42
CA HIS A 33 -21.83 2.40 10.56
C HIS A 33 -21.69 3.92 10.62
N VAL A 34 -20.61 4.38 11.23
CA VAL A 34 -20.16 5.77 11.20
C VAL A 34 -18.81 5.86 10.51
N ARG A 35 -18.64 6.89 9.66
CA ARG A 35 -17.36 7.20 9.05
C ARG A 35 -16.49 7.97 10.03
N VAL A 36 -15.28 7.50 10.23
CA VAL A 36 -14.32 8.07 11.16
C VAL A 36 -13.07 8.51 10.40
N HIS A 37 -12.63 9.75 10.63
CA HIS A 37 -11.35 10.27 10.18
C HIS A 37 -10.46 10.51 11.41
N LEU A 38 -9.36 9.78 11.53
CA LEU A 38 -8.34 10.02 12.55
C LEU A 38 -7.24 10.92 11.98
N TYR A 39 -7.10 12.12 12.53
CA TYR A 39 -6.05 13.07 12.16
C TYR A 39 -4.77 12.77 12.94
N VAL A 40 -3.73 12.31 12.24
CA VAL A 40 -2.45 11.95 12.86
C VAL A 40 -1.62 13.22 13.03
N GLY A 41 -1.28 13.56 14.28
CA GLY A 41 -0.48 14.76 14.60
C GLY A 41 -1.30 16.03 14.86
N TRP A 42 -2.63 15.93 14.89
CA TRP A 42 -3.47 17.04 15.34
C TRP A 42 -3.30 17.28 16.84
N SER A 43 -3.24 18.54 17.25
CA SER A 43 -3.29 18.97 18.65
C SER A 43 -4.30 20.10 18.84
N GLU A 44 -4.85 20.21 20.04
CA GLU A 44 -5.74 21.32 20.41
C GLU A 44 -5.08 22.67 20.15
N GLY A 45 -5.83 23.62 19.58
CA GLY A 45 -5.34 24.96 19.26
C GLY A 45 -4.57 25.08 17.93
N CYS A 46 -4.39 23.99 17.17
CA CYS A 46 -3.93 24.10 15.78
C CYS A 46 -5.00 24.75 14.88
N ASP A 47 -4.56 25.60 13.94
CA ASP A 47 -5.43 26.20 12.92
C ASP A 47 -6.04 25.09 12.04
N GLU A 48 -7.37 24.99 12.08
CA GLU A 48 -8.14 24.00 11.34
C GLU A 48 -7.91 24.07 9.83
N THR A 49 -7.64 25.26 9.30
CA THR A 49 -7.58 25.50 7.87
C THR A 49 -6.39 24.80 7.22
N GLU A 50 -5.26 24.75 7.94
CA GLU A 50 -4.01 24.16 7.44
C GLU A 50 -3.98 22.64 7.66
N PHE A 51 -4.46 22.17 8.82
CA PHE A 51 -4.34 20.76 9.19
C PHE A 51 -5.47 19.88 8.62
N ILE A 52 -6.71 20.38 8.58
CA ILE A 52 -7.85 19.60 8.04
C ILE A 52 -7.72 19.47 6.52
N MET A 53 -7.13 20.47 5.84
CA MET A 53 -6.80 20.40 4.42
C MET A 53 -5.56 19.55 4.11
N SER A 54 -4.71 19.22 5.09
CA SER A 54 -3.47 18.48 4.85
C SER A 54 -3.65 17.01 4.46
N HIS A 55 -4.89 16.48 4.40
CA HIS A 55 -5.20 15.09 4.02
C HIS A 55 -4.50 14.00 4.88
N ALA A 56 -3.84 14.35 5.99
CA ALA A 56 -3.16 13.42 6.89
C ALA A 56 -4.14 12.70 7.84
N ALA A 57 -5.24 12.19 7.29
CA ALA A 57 -6.27 11.49 8.04
C ALA A 57 -6.40 10.03 7.61
N ILE A 58 -6.36 9.12 8.58
CA ILE A 58 -6.71 7.72 8.40
C ILE A 58 -8.24 7.63 8.41
N LYS A 59 -8.80 7.12 7.33
CA LYS A 59 -10.25 6.97 7.16
C LYS A 59 -10.69 5.53 7.39
N GLY A 60 -11.85 5.35 7.99
CA GLY A 60 -12.48 4.04 8.12
C GLY A 60 -13.92 4.12 8.57
N ASP A 61 -14.72 3.17 8.10
CA ASP A 61 -16.09 2.99 8.59
C ASP A 61 -16.07 1.99 9.77
N PHE A 62 -16.84 2.30 10.80
CA PHE A 62 -16.93 1.50 12.03
C PHE A 62 -18.38 1.16 12.36
N PRO A 63 -18.66 -0.10 12.72
CA PRO A 63 -20.01 -0.49 13.14
C PRO A 63 -20.37 0.19 14.45
N LEU A 64 -21.62 0.61 14.54
CA LEU A 64 -22.25 1.02 15.78
C LEU A 64 -22.79 -0.22 16.50
N GLU A 65 -22.76 -0.18 17.83
CA GLU A 65 -23.45 -1.15 18.68
C GLU A 65 -24.97 -1.11 18.39
N PRO A 66 -25.76 -2.15 18.74
CA PRO A 66 -27.21 -2.13 18.57
C PRO A 66 -27.90 -0.94 19.26
N SER A 67 -27.29 -0.41 20.33
CA SER A 67 -27.73 0.79 21.04
C SER A 67 -27.36 2.11 20.35
N GLY A 68 -26.67 2.06 19.21
CA GLY A 68 -26.16 3.18 18.43
C GLY A 68 -24.85 3.79 18.95
N HIS A 69 -24.22 3.19 19.97
CA HIS A 69 -22.94 3.68 20.50
C HIS A 69 -21.79 3.31 19.56
N LEU A 70 -20.77 4.16 19.50
CA LEU A 70 -19.49 3.83 18.88
C LEU A 70 -18.50 3.38 19.95
N SER A 71 -17.96 2.18 19.81
CA SER A 71 -16.90 1.66 20.66
C SER A 71 -15.54 2.27 20.27
N LEU A 72 -15.00 3.14 21.14
CA LEU A 72 -13.67 3.72 20.96
C LEU A 72 -12.57 2.69 21.19
N SER A 73 -12.80 1.64 21.98
CA SER A 73 -11.84 0.54 22.13
C SER A 73 -11.61 -0.20 20.82
N HIS A 74 -12.65 -0.38 20.00
CA HIS A 74 -12.52 -0.95 18.66
C HIS A 74 -11.75 -0.03 17.71
N VAL A 75 -11.99 1.28 17.76
CA VAL A 75 -11.21 2.28 17.01
C VAL A 75 -9.74 2.23 17.39
N LYS A 76 -9.43 2.24 18.69
CA LYS A 76 -8.07 2.16 19.24
C LYS A 76 -7.37 0.90 18.76
N SER A 77 -8.00 -0.27 18.88
CA SER A 77 -7.43 -1.54 18.44
C SER A 77 -7.17 -1.58 16.93
N LYS A 78 -8.10 -1.10 16.10
CA LYS A 78 -7.97 -1.14 14.63
C LYS A 78 -6.79 -0.32 14.10
N TRP A 79 -6.49 0.80 14.76
CA TRP A 79 -5.45 1.74 14.32
C TRP A 79 -4.21 1.77 15.22
N GLY A 80 -4.13 0.88 16.21
CA GLY A 80 -2.98 0.79 17.12
C GLY A 80 -2.81 2.02 18.02
N LEU A 81 -3.92 2.63 18.45
CA LEU A 81 -3.94 3.80 19.31
C LEU A 81 -3.86 3.40 20.78
N GLU A 82 -3.11 4.17 21.58
CA GLU A 82 -3.16 4.07 23.03
C GLU A 82 -4.45 4.72 23.54
N ASN A 83 -4.73 5.92 23.01
CA ASN A 83 -5.91 6.71 23.35
C ASN A 83 -6.51 7.33 22.09
N CYS A 84 -7.79 7.69 22.15
CA CYS A 84 -8.39 8.53 21.13
C CYS A 84 -9.50 9.38 21.73
N ALA A 85 -9.74 10.53 21.11
CA ALA A 85 -10.83 11.42 21.49
C ALA A 85 -11.46 12.05 20.25
N ALA A 86 -12.73 12.39 20.36
CA ALA A 86 -13.42 13.11 19.30
C ALA A 86 -13.06 14.59 19.31
N ILE A 87 -13.05 15.19 18.13
CA ILE A 87 -12.88 16.62 17.94
C ILE A 87 -14.27 17.23 17.85
N ASP A 88 -14.55 18.22 18.68
CA ASP A 88 -15.73 19.07 18.52
C ASP A 88 -15.54 19.97 17.29
N PRO A 89 -16.35 19.80 16.22
CA PRO A 89 -16.15 20.51 14.97
C PRO A 89 -16.49 21.99 15.03
N THR A 90 -17.15 22.46 16.10
CA THR A 90 -17.49 23.88 16.29
C THR A 90 -16.42 24.58 17.10
N ARG A 91 -15.88 23.89 18.10
CA ARG A 91 -14.95 24.46 19.07
C ARG A 91 -13.49 24.12 18.79
N CYS A 92 -13.22 23.25 17.83
CA CYS A 92 -11.86 22.83 17.44
C CYS A 92 -11.06 22.27 18.62
N MET A 93 -11.74 21.59 19.54
CA MET A 93 -11.17 21.09 20.80
C MET A 93 -11.58 19.64 21.04
N LYS A 94 -10.90 18.99 21.97
CA LYS A 94 -11.29 17.67 22.42
C LYS A 94 -12.70 17.69 23.01
N PHE A 95 -13.49 16.70 22.61
CA PHE A 95 -14.74 16.38 23.26
C PHE A 95 -14.51 15.42 24.43
N ASP A 96 -14.83 15.86 25.64
CA ASP A 96 -14.76 15.04 26.84
C ASP A 96 -16.05 14.21 27.00
N SER A 97 -15.98 12.95 26.57
CA SER A 97 -17.05 11.98 26.81
C SER A 97 -17.11 11.61 28.30
N SER A 98 -18.32 11.42 28.83
CA SER A 98 -18.51 10.87 30.18
C SER A 98 -17.99 9.43 30.30
N ASN A 99 -17.91 8.71 29.18
CA ASN A 99 -17.32 7.39 29.10
C ASN A 99 -16.16 7.39 28.09
N PRO A 100 -14.92 7.10 28.51
CA PRO A 100 -13.74 7.15 27.64
C PRO A 100 -13.70 6.06 26.56
N ASP A 101 -14.52 5.00 26.68
CA ASP A 101 -14.54 3.88 25.74
C ASP A 101 -15.71 3.91 24.76
N TYR A 102 -16.64 4.86 24.91
CA TYR A 102 -17.82 4.96 24.04
C TYR A 102 -18.19 6.41 23.70
N LEU A 103 -18.71 6.59 22.49
CA LEU A 103 -19.50 7.77 22.13
C LEU A 103 -20.98 7.39 22.04
N SER A 104 -21.82 8.17 22.71
CA SER A 104 -23.26 7.99 22.66
C SER A 104 -23.83 8.36 21.28
N PRO A 105 -25.01 7.84 20.90
CA PRO A 105 -25.68 8.22 19.66
C PRO A 105 -25.86 9.74 19.51
N LEU A 106 -26.13 10.42 20.64
CA LEU A 106 -26.26 11.87 20.66
C LEU A 106 -24.91 12.56 20.40
N ALA A 107 -23.84 12.10 21.03
CA ALA A 107 -22.50 12.64 20.80
C ALA A 107 -22.08 12.46 19.35
N ILE A 108 -22.32 11.27 18.77
CA ILE A 108 -22.04 11.01 17.35
C ILE A 108 -22.79 12.02 16.48
N ARG A 109 -24.10 12.18 16.68
CA ARG A 109 -24.93 13.11 15.89
C ARG A 109 -24.45 14.57 15.97
N VAL A 110 -23.96 15.01 17.13
CA VAL A 110 -23.49 16.38 17.35
C VAL A 110 -22.08 16.61 16.80
N LEU A 111 -21.21 15.60 16.89
CA LEU A 111 -19.80 15.70 16.54
C LEU A 111 -19.52 15.33 15.08
N THR A 112 -20.44 14.64 14.40
CA THR A 112 -20.34 14.43 12.95
C THR A 112 -20.52 15.75 12.21
N ASP A 113 -19.64 16.02 11.27
CA ASP A 113 -19.76 17.20 10.42
C ASP A 113 -20.90 17.06 9.39
N LYS A 114 -21.11 18.09 8.56
CA LYS A 114 -22.14 18.11 7.51
C LYS A 114 -21.99 16.98 6.48
N SER A 115 -20.80 16.37 6.37
CA SER A 115 -20.55 15.21 5.50
C SER A 115 -20.80 13.87 6.18
N GLY A 116 -21.27 13.87 7.44
CA GLY A 116 -21.52 12.66 8.22
C GLY A 116 -20.25 12.00 8.74
N VAL A 117 -19.15 12.76 8.84
CA VAL A 117 -17.86 12.25 9.28
C VAL A 117 -17.60 12.64 10.72
N LEU A 118 -17.26 11.66 11.53
CA LEU A 118 -16.75 11.86 12.88
C LEU A 118 -15.22 12.02 12.84
N LYS A 119 -14.73 13.16 13.34
CA LYS A 119 -13.29 13.45 13.39
C LYS A 119 -12.74 13.06 14.75
N LEU A 120 -11.66 12.29 14.75
CA LEU A 120 -10.93 11.88 15.95
C LEU A 120 -9.48 12.30 15.85
N PHE A 121 -8.81 12.34 17.00
CA PHE A 121 -7.37 12.39 17.11
C PHE A 121 -6.91 11.49 18.25
N GLU A 122 -5.61 11.24 18.31
CA GLU A 122 -4.97 10.63 19.46
C GLU A 122 -4.34 11.75 20.31
N PRO A 123 -4.85 12.01 21.53
CA PRO A 123 -4.13 12.83 22.50
C PRO A 123 -2.73 12.27 22.71
N LYS A 124 -1.76 13.12 23.08
CA LYS A 124 -0.34 12.74 23.22
C LYS A 124 -0.20 11.36 23.89
N PRO A 125 0.28 10.32 23.18
CA PRO A 125 0.51 9.00 23.75
C PRO A 125 1.59 9.05 24.84
N SER A 126 1.66 8.01 25.67
CA SER A 126 2.79 7.84 26.58
C SER A 126 4.13 7.76 25.84
N ASP A 127 5.21 8.16 26.52
CA ASP A 127 6.57 8.12 25.95
C ASP A 127 6.99 6.66 25.62
N GLU A 128 6.50 5.67 26.37
CA GLU A 128 6.69 4.23 26.08
C GLU A 128 6.07 3.85 24.73
N THR A 129 4.84 4.29 24.47
CA THR A 129 4.16 4.06 23.19
C THR A 129 4.85 4.77 22.04
N ILE A 130 5.30 6.00 22.23
CA ILE A 130 6.04 6.75 21.21
C ILE A 130 7.32 6.00 20.84
N ALA A 131 8.14 5.62 21.84
CA ALA A 131 9.38 4.88 21.61
C ALA A 131 9.14 3.54 20.90
N MET A 132 8.11 2.79 21.30
CA MET A 132 7.73 1.54 20.66
C MET A 132 7.32 1.71 19.20
N ARG A 133 6.56 2.76 18.89
CA ARG A 133 6.15 3.08 17.52
C ARG A 133 7.34 3.50 16.66
N GLU A 134 8.29 4.27 17.21
CA GLU A 134 9.53 4.63 16.52
C GLU A 134 10.38 3.40 16.18
N ILE A 135 10.57 2.48 17.15
CA ILE A 135 11.27 1.21 16.92
C ILE A 135 10.60 0.42 15.80
N ARG A 136 9.27 0.31 15.83
CA ARG A 136 8.51 -0.41 14.80
C ARG A 136 8.69 0.23 13.43
N MET A 137 8.57 1.55 13.33
CA MET A 137 8.74 2.29 12.07
C MET A 137 10.13 2.06 11.47
N HIS A 138 11.17 2.07 12.31
CA HIS A 138 12.55 1.80 11.88
C HIS A 138 12.73 0.36 11.37
N LEU A 139 12.14 -0.63 12.06
CA LEU A 139 12.18 -2.02 11.64
C LEU A 139 11.48 -2.23 10.29
N ILE A 140 10.33 -1.59 10.09
CA ILE A 140 9.58 -1.67 8.83
C ILE A 140 10.38 -1.05 7.68
N GLN A 141 10.97 0.14 7.88
CA GLN A 141 11.79 0.78 6.87
C GLN A 141 12.97 -0.12 6.47
N LYS A 142 13.69 -0.69 7.44
CA LYS A 142 14.78 -1.64 7.17
C LYS A 142 14.32 -2.87 6.39
N TYR A 143 13.15 -3.42 6.73
CA TYR A 143 12.58 -4.57 6.03
C TYR A 143 12.18 -4.22 4.60
N ASP A 144 11.49 -3.09 4.41
CA ASP A 144 11.08 -2.59 3.10
C ASP A 144 12.30 -2.33 2.19
N ASP A 145 13.36 -1.71 2.72
CA ASP A 145 14.62 -1.49 1.99
C ASP A 145 15.30 -2.79 1.60
N ALA A 146 15.35 -3.78 2.51
CA ALA A 146 15.91 -5.09 2.23
C ALA A 146 15.10 -5.82 1.14
N MET A 147 13.78 -5.75 1.20
CA MET A 147 12.88 -6.32 0.19
C MET A 147 13.00 -5.65 -1.16
N PHE A 148 13.14 -4.32 -1.19
CA PHE A 148 13.40 -3.59 -2.40
C PHE A 148 14.70 -4.04 -3.06
N ARG A 149 15.80 -4.09 -2.31
CA ARG A 149 17.10 -4.58 -2.81
C ARG A 149 17.04 -6.02 -3.30
N PHE A 150 16.35 -6.90 -2.56
CA PHE A 150 16.17 -8.29 -2.97
C PHE A 150 15.39 -8.40 -4.29
N LYS A 151 14.32 -7.62 -4.43
CA LYS A 151 13.50 -7.57 -5.66
C LYS A 151 14.31 -7.06 -6.84
N GLU A 152 15.05 -5.97 -6.69
CA GLU A 152 15.93 -5.45 -7.74
C GLU A 152 16.99 -6.46 -8.16
N ALA A 153 17.67 -7.11 -7.20
CA ALA A 153 18.67 -8.13 -7.50
C ALA A 153 18.06 -9.33 -8.25
N THR A 154 16.84 -9.73 -7.88
CA THR A 154 16.13 -10.83 -8.54
C THR A 154 15.73 -10.47 -9.97
N ILE A 155 15.20 -9.25 -10.18
CA ILE A 155 14.85 -8.75 -11.51
C ILE A 155 16.10 -8.64 -12.39
N GLY A 156 17.21 -8.13 -11.85
CA GLY A 156 18.49 -8.05 -12.57
C GLY A 156 18.96 -9.44 -13.03
N ARG A 157 19.00 -10.42 -12.12
CA ARG A 157 19.36 -11.81 -12.47
C ARG A 157 18.44 -12.43 -13.51
N LEU A 158 17.13 -12.18 -13.42
CA LEU A 158 16.18 -12.69 -14.40
C LEU A 158 16.40 -12.05 -15.78
N SER A 159 16.66 -10.74 -15.81
CA SER A 159 17.01 -10.01 -17.04
C SER A 159 18.29 -10.58 -17.68
N ASP A 160 19.32 -10.87 -16.88
CA ASP A 160 20.57 -11.44 -17.38
C ASP A 160 20.34 -12.82 -17.99
N VAL A 161 19.60 -13.70 -17.31
CA VAL A 161 19.27 -15.05 -17.80
C VAL A 161 18.46 -14.98 -19.09
N LEU A 162 17.46 -14.09 -19.15
CA LEU A 162 16.66 -13.89 -20.37
C LEU A 162 17.50 -13.32 -21.52
N GLY A 163 18.43 -12.41 -21.23
CA GLY A 163 19.38 -11.88 -22.20
C GLY A 163 20.30 -12.95 -22.78
N VAL A 164 20.83 -13.83 -21.93
CA VAL A 164 21.64 -14.97 -22.38
C VAL A 164 20.81 -15.97 -23.19
N ALA A 165 19.58 -16.28 -22.77
CA ALA A 165 18.70 -17.16 -23.53
C ALA A 165 18.34 -16.57 -24.90
N ALA A 166 18.03 -15.27 -24.96
CA ALA A 166 17.71 -14.57 -26.21
C ALA A 166 18.91 -14.56 -27.18
N THR A 167 20.13 -14.30 -26.66
CA THR A 167 21.35 -14.33 -27.49
C THR A 167 21.64 -15.75 -27.99
N ALA A 168 21.46 -16.78 -27.17
CA ALA A 168 21.61 -18.18 -27.60
C ALA A 168 20.60 -18.57 -28.70
N VAL A 169 19.32 -18.20 -28.55
CA VAL A 169 18.29 -18.45 -29.57
C VAL A 169 18.61 -17.74 -30.88
N LEU A 170 19.07 -16.48 -30.82
CA LEU A 170 19.47 -15.73 -32.00
C LEU A 170 20.65 -16.40 -32.72
N LEU A 171 21.67 -16.86 -31.98
CA LEU A 171 22.81 -17.57 -32.57
C LEU A 171 22.39 -18.88 -33.23
N MET A 172 21.50 -19.65 -32.59
CA MET A 172 20.95 -20.88 -33.18
C MET A 172 20.19 -20.60 -34.48
N PHE A 173 19.40 -19.52 -34.53
CA PHE A 173 18.69 -19.12 -35.74
C PHE A 173 19.65 -18.71 -36.86
N ILE A 174 20.70 -17.94 -36.56
CA ILE A 174 21.75 -17.57 -37.53
C ILE A 174 22.44 -18.82 -38.08
N LEU A 175 22.82 -19.77 -37.22
CA LEU A 175 23.45 -21.02 -37.64
C LEU A 175 22.55 -21.83 -38.58
N LEU A 176 21.25 -21.94 -38.27
CA LEU A 176 20.27 -22.60 -39.14
C LEU A 176 20.18 -21.94 -40.53
N LEU A 177 20.16 -20.61 -40.59
CA LEU A 177 20.15 -19.87 -41.86
C LEU A 177 21.43 -20.11 -42.67
N VAL A 178 22.60 -20.10 -42.03
CA VAL A 178 23.88 -20.37 -42.69
C VAL A 178 23.92 -21.81 -43.23
N SER A 179 23.49 -22.80 -42.45
CA SER A 179 23.42 -24.19 -42.90
C SER A 179 22.47 -24.37 -44.08
N ALA A 180 21.29 -23.72 -44.06
CA ALA A 180 20.35 -23.75 -45.17
C ALA A 180 20.93 -23.12 -46.44
N ALA A 181 21.62 -21.98 -46.33
CA ALA A 181 22.27 -21.31 -47.46
C ALA A 181 23.40 -22.17 -48.07
N LEU A 182 24.23 -22.79 -47.23
CA LEU A 182 25.28 -23.71 -47.68
C LEU A 182 24.71 -24.96 -48.37
N GLY A 183 23.65 -25.54 -47.80
CA GLY A 183 22.94 -26.67 -48.41
C GLY A 183 22.34 -26.32 -49.78
N TYR A 184 21.73 -25.14 -49.89
CA TYR A 184 21.22 -24.62 -51.16
C TYR A 184 22.33 -24.45 -52.19
N HIS A 185 23.45 -23.82 -51.81
CA HIS A 185 24.59 -23.63 -52.70
C HIS A 185 25.19 -24.97 -53.16
N PHE A 186 25.35 -25.93 -52.25
CA PHE A 186 25.85 -27.26 -52.58
C PHE A 186 24.94 -27.97 -53.58
N LEU A 187 23.63 -28.04 -53.33
CA LEU A 187 22.65 -28.64 -54.25
C LEU A 187 22.66 -27.94 -55.61
N HIS A 188 22.75 -26.61 -55.63
CA HIS A 188 22.84 -25.85 -56.87
C HIS A 188 24.12 -26.18 -57.66
N THR A 189 25.27 -26.27 -56.99
CA THR A 189 26.54 -26.67 -57.64
C THR A 189 26.52 -28.10 -58.15
N GLN A 190 25.95 -29.05 -57.40
CA GLN A 190 25.79 -30.44 -57.86
C GLN A 190 24.89 -30.51 -59.10
N ARG A 191 23.77 -29.78 -59.11
CA ARG A 191 22.89 -29.68 -60.29
C ARG A 191 23.63 -29.14 -61.50
N TRP A 192 24.42 -28.08 -61.33
CA TRP A 192 25.26 -27.52 -62.38
C TRP A 192 26.29 -28.53 -62.92
N LEU A 193 26.97 -29.26 -62.05
CA LEU A 193 27.93 -30.30 -62.43
C LEU A 193 27.28 -31.44 -63.22
N VAL A 194 26.10 -31.91 -62.79
CA VAL A 194 25.34 -32.93 -63.52
C VAL A 194 24.98 -32.45 -64.93
N HIS A 195 24.50 -31.20 -65.05
CA HIS A 195 24.21 -30.62 -66.37
C HIS A 195 25.47 -30.49 -67.25
N ALA A 196 26.62 -30.11 -66.67
CA ALA A 196 27.89 -30.01 -67.40
C ALA A 196 28.41 -31.37 -67.89
N ILE A 197 28.31 -32.44 -67.07
CA ILE A 197 28.72 -33.81 -67.45
C ILE A 197 27.85 -34.34 -68.59
N VAL A 198 26.53 -34.14 -68.52
CA VAL A 198 25.60 -34.54 -69.59
C VAL A 198 25.88 -33.77 -70.89
N ALA A 199 26.24 -32.49 -70.81
CA ALA A 199 26.56 -31.67 -71.97
C ALA A 199 27.91 -32.04 -72.62
N GLY A 200 28.88 -32.57 -71.86
CA GLY A 200 30.22 -32.94 -72.33
C GLY A 200 30.40 -34.38 -72.79
N SER A 201 29.35 -35.22 -72.79
CA SER A 201 29.41 -36.65 -73.15
C SER A 201 29.00 -36.94 -74.61
N TRP A 202 29.30 -36.04 -75.55
CA TRP A 202 29.03 -36.18 -77.00
C TRP A 202 30.32 -36.26 -77.82
#